data_AF-S3BZM7-F1
#
_entry.id   AF-S3BZM7-F1
#
_cell.length_a   1.000
_cell.length_b   1.000
_cell.length_c   1.000
_cell.angle_alpha   90.00
_cell.angle_beta   90.00
_cell.angle_gamma   90.00
#
_symmetry.space_group_name_H-M   'P 1'
#
loop_
_entity.id
_entity.type
_entity.pdbx_description
1 polymer ?
#
loop_
_entity_poly.entity_id
_entity_poly.type
_entity_poly.pdbx_seq_one_letter_code
_entity_poly.pdbx_strand_id
1 'polypeptide(L)'
;MTTIRRQRFKHIIGRTVLLIFGMFLAAFGIACTTRAGLGTTPISTVPYTASAITGLSFGTCTVILNFFFVAGQIVVLRSRYSTFNLLQIPIGFIFGAFIDLSMHLIGNVQMPNWFLAAMLSLFGNLILALGTVIQIRSKTIVQPGEGFVIAIAALVKSSFGSMKIANDISLTAVAALMALLEMGHLIGIREGTLASALMIGLFAKWIDQLINRRAVKVQPAEPHEVPLDTAVPTGIEKPAEVSMTEAKQEAAS
;
A
#
# COMPACT_ATOMS: atom_id res chain seq x y z
N MET A 1 -22.15 9.63 23.68
CA MET A 1 -21.08 8.62 23.45
C MET A 1 -21.36 7.62 22.31
N THR A 2 -22.62 7.35 21.93
CA THR A 2 -23.00 6.38 20.88
C THR A 2 -22.69 6.84 19.44
N THR A 3 -22.79 8.14 19.15
CA THR A 3 -22.57 8.72 17.80
C THR A 3 -21.11 8.63 17.35
N ILE A 4 -20.16 8.88 18.26
CA ILE A 4 -18.71 8.82 17.99
C ILE A 4 -18.27 7.39 17.68
N ARG A 5 -18.78 6.40 18.44
CA ARG A 5 -18.49 4.97 18.22
C ARG A 5 -19.02 4.50 16.85
N ARG A 6 -20.20 4.99 16.45
CA ARG A 6 -20.81 4.69 15.14
C ARG A 6 -20.04 5.30 13.97
N GLN A 7 -19.52 6.53 14.10
CA GLN A 7 -18.69 7.14 13.05
C GLN A 7 -17.32 6.45 12.91
N ARG A 8 -16.68 6.10 14.03
CA ARG A 8 -15.41 5.36 14.02
C ARG A 8 -15.57 3.96 13.41
N PHE A 9 -16.68 3.27 13.68
CA PHE A 9 -16.98 1.97 13.08
C PHE A 9 -17.22 2.06 11.57
N LYS A 10 -18.01 3.04 11.10
CA LYS A 10 -18.19 3.31 9.66
C LYS A 10 -16.86 3.60 8.96
N HIS A 11 -15.97 4.35 9.61
CA HIS A 11 -14.65 4.65 9.08
C HIS A 11 -13.77 3.40 8.94
N ILE A 12 -13.81 2.48 9.91
CA ILE A 12 -13.03 1.23 9.86
C ILE A 12 -13.58 0.32 8.76
N ILE A 13 -14.91 0.15 8.66
CA ILE A 13 -15.53 -0.65 7.61
C ILE A 13 -15.15 -0.12 6.23
N GLY A 14 -15.26 1.19 6.00
CA GLY A 14 -14.90 1.79 4.71
C GLY A 14 -13.45 1.49 4.32
N ARG A 15 -12.51 1.61 5.28
CA ARG A 15 -11.10 1.28 5.07
C ARG A 15 -10.88 -0.21 4.77
N THR A 16 -11.56 -1.10 5.49
CA THR A 16 -11.48 -2.54 5.25
C THR A 16 -12.04 -2.92 3.89
N VAL A 17 -13.18 -2.35 3.49
CA VAL A 17 -13.75 -2.58 2.14
C VAL A 17 -12.79 -2.11 1.05
N LEU A 18 -12.15 -0.94 1.22
CA LEU A 18 -11.11 -0.48 0.29
C LEU A 18 -9.92 -1.45 0.24
N LEU A 19 -9.44 -1.95 1.39
CA LEU A 19 -8.36 -2.92 1.44
C LEU A 19 -8.72 -4.19 0.66
N ILE A 20 -9.86 -4.81 0.96
CA ILE A 20 -10.32 -6.05 0.34
C ILE A 20 -10.53 -5.87 -1.17
N PHE A 21 -11.15 -4.76 -1.58
CA PHE A 21 -11.34 -4.46 -2.99
C PHE A 21 -10.00 -4.22 -3.72
N GLY A 22 -9.09 -3.46 -3.11
CA GLY A 22 -7.75 -3.24 -3.66
C GLY A 22 -6.93 -4.53 -3.74
N MET A 23 -7.08 -5.45 -2.79
CA MET A 23 -6.48 -6.78 -2.81
C MET A 23 -7.02 -7.63 -3.96
N PHE A 24 -8.34 -7.62 -4.19
CA PHE A 24 -8.94 -8.33 -5.32
C PHE A 24 -8.42 -7.81 -6.65
N LEU A 25 -8.37 -6.48 -6.85
CA LEU A 25 -7.78 -5.89 -8.05
C LEU A 25 -6.30 -6.26 -8.22
N ALA A 26 -5.52 -6.23 -7.14
CA ALA A 26 -4.12 -6.64 -7.18
C ALA A 26 -3.98 -8.13 -7.60
N ALA A 27 -4.75 -9.02 -6.99
CA ALA A 27 -4.76 -10.44 -7.34
C ALA A 27 -5.19 -10.66 -8.80
N PHE A 28 -6.19 -9.92 -9.28
CA PHE A 28 -6.64 -9.98 -10.66
C PHE A 28 -5.57 -9.52 -11.65
N GLY A 29 -4.86 -8.42 -11.34
CA GLY A 29 -3.73 -7.94 -12.14
C GLY A 29 -2.56 -8.93 -12.20
N ILE A 30 -2.24 -9.59 -11.07
CA ILE A 30 -1.26 -10.69 -11.02
C ILE A 30 -1.71 -11.85 -11.91
N ALA A 31 -2.98 -12.23 -11.86
CA ALA A 31 -3.50 -13.30 -12.70
C ALA A 31 -3.45 -12.94 -14.20
N CYS A 32 -3.82 -11.71 -14.58
CA CYS A 32 -3.70 -11.23 -15.97
C CYS A 32 -2.26 -11.26 -16.48
N THR A 33 -1.30 -10.72 -15.71
CA THR A 33 0.12 -10.72 -16.10
C THR A 33 0.66 -12.13 -16.26
N THR A 34 0.35 -13.01 -15.31
CA THR A 34 0.79 -14.42 -15.33
C THR A 34 0.20 -15.17 -16.52
N ARG A 35 -1.11 -15.01 -16.78
CA ARG A 35 -1.82 -15.67 -17.90
C ARG A 35 -1.43 -15.13 -19.27
N ALA A 36 -0.87 -13.93 -19.35
CA ALA A 36 -0.32 -13.42 -20.60
C ALA A 36 0.86 -14.29 -21.11
N GLY A 37 1.52 -15.05 -20.23
CA GLY A 37 2.56 -16.00 -20.63
C GLY A 37 3.92 -15.34 -20.92
N LEU A 38 4.05 -14.02 -20.74
CA LEU A 38 5.32 -13.29 -20.84
C LEU A 38 6.07 -13.24 -19.50
N GLY A 39 5.67 -14.06 -18.52
CA GLY A 39 6.18 -14.05 -17.15
C GLY A 39 5.13 -13.52 -16.16
N THR A 40 5.51 -13.40 -14.89
CA THR A 40 4.68 -12.83 -13.83
C THR A 40 5.39 -11.65 -13.15
N THR A 41 4.79 -11.05 -12.11
CA THR A 41 5.41 -9.97 -11.36
C THR A 41 6.58 -10.50 -10.50
N PRO A 42 7.64 -9.70 -10.25
CA PRO A 42 8.83 -10.21 -9.56
C PRO A 42 8.56 -10.88 -8.21
N ILE A 43 7.68 -10.31 -7.39
CA ILE A 43 7.30 -10.89 -6.10
C ILE A 43 6.54 -12.21 -6.24
N SER A 44 5.81 -12.38 -7.34
CA SER A 44 5.00 -13.56 -7.62
C SER A 44 5.77 -14.67 -8.35
N THR A 45 7.01 -14.43 -8.77
CA THR A 45 7.84 -15.43 -9.48
C THR A 45 8.08 -16.69 -8.63
N VAL A 46 8.41 -16.52 -7.36
CA VAL A 46 8.62 -17.62 -6.40
C VAL A 46 7.37 -18.47 -6.23
N PRO A 47 6.20 -17.91 -5.84
CA PRO A 47 5.00 -18.72 -5.63
C PRO A 47 4.49 -19.35 -6.93
N TYR A 48 4.65 -18.69 -8.07
CA TYR A 48 4.25 -19.28 -9.35
C TYR A 48 5.15 -20.47 -9.72
N THR A 49 6.47 -20.32 -9.57
CA THR A 49 7.42 -21.43 -9.80
C THR A 49 7.19 -22.57 -8.82
N ALA A 50 6.98 -22.28 -7.54
CA ALA A 50 6.66 -23.27 -6.53
C ALA A 50 5.35 -24.01 -6.84
N SER A 51 4.33 -23.33 -7.37
CA SER A 51 3.07 -23.95 -7.78
C SER A 51 3.26 -24.97 -8.91
N ALA A 52 4.16 -24.68 -9.85
CA ALA A 52 4.51 -25.59 -10.94
C ALA A 52 5.28 -26.83 -10.46
N ILE A 53 6.17 -26.67 -9.48
CA ILE A 53 6.96 -27.77 -8.91
C ILE A 53 6.12 -28.67 -8.00
N THR A 54 5.32 -28.07 -7.12
CA THR A 54 4.61 -28.81 -6.05
C THR A 54 3.21 -29.29 -6.42
N GLY A 55 2.62 -28.74 -7.49
CA GLY A 55 1.22 -28.97 -7.85
C GLY A 55 0.19 -28.26 -6.94
N LEU A 56 0.65 -27.49 -5.95
CA LEU A 56 -0.22 -26.63 -5.14
C LEU A 56 -0.75 -25.47 -6.00
N SER A 57 -1.88 -24.87 -5.57
CA SER A 57 -2.41 -23.70 -6.26
C SER A 57 -1.49 -22.49 -6.10
N PHE A 58 -1.54 -21.58 -7.07
CA PHE A 58 -0.73 -20.37 -7.06
C PHE A 58 -1.04 -19.48 -5.84
N GLY A 59 -2.31 -19.39 -5.45
CA GLY A 59 -2.75 -18.72 -4.23
C GLY A 59 -2.17 -19.38 -2.98
N THR A 60 -2.16 -20.71 -2.89
CA THR A 60 -1.58 -21.45 -1.76
C THR A 60 -0.08 -21.18 -1.62
N CYS A 61 0.67 -21.25 -2.72
CA CYS A 61 2.10 -20.92 -2.69
C CYS A 61 2.34 -19.45 -2.30
N THR A 62 1.44 -18.54 -2.69
CA THR A 62 1.51 -17.12 -2.28
C THR A 62 1.27 -16.96 -0.78
N VAL A 63 0.32 -17.70 -0.21
CA VAL A 63 0.08 -17.73 1.25
C VAL A 63 1.33 -18.22 1.99
N ILE A 64 1.96 -19.29 1.49
CA ILE A 64 3.20 -19.84 2.06
C ILE A 64 4.31 -18.80 2.04
N LEU A 65 4.52 -18.11 0.90
CA LEU A 65 5.52 -17.03 0.82
C LEU A 65 5.20 -15.89 1.80
N ASN A 66 3.93 -15.51 1.90
CA ASN A 66 3.49 -14.48 2.84
C ASN A 66 3.80 -14.86 4.30
N PHE A 67 3.65 -16.13 4.67
CA PHE A 67 4.08 -16.62 5.98
C PHE A 67 5.58 -16.48 6.19
N PHE A 68 6.40 -16.80 5.19
CA PHE A 68 7.85 -16.57 5.27
C PHE A 68 8.18 -15.09 5.45
N PHE A 69 7.47 -14.18 4.79
CA PHE A 69 7.64 -12.74 5.01
C PHE A 69 7.27 -12.32 6.43
N VAL A 70 6.13 -12.76 6.96
CA VAL A 70 5.72 -12.46 8.35
C VAL A 70 6.74 -13.01 9.35
N ALA A 71 7.19 -14.25 9.17
CA ALA A 71 8.24 -14.84 10.01
C ALA A 71 9.54 -14.04 9.91
N GLY A 72 9.95 -13.67 8.71
CA GLY A 72 11.12 -12.82 8.45
C GLY A 72 11.02 -11.46 9.16
N GLN A 73 9.85 -10.83 9.14
CA GLN A 73 9.62 -9.57 9.87
C GLN A 73 9.78 -9.75 11.38
N ILE A 74 9.27 -10.85 11.95
CA ILE A 74 9.42 -11.15 13.38
C ILE A 74 10.91 -11.30 13.74
N VAL A 75 11.67 -12.03 12.93
CA VAL A 75 13.12 -12.24 13.13
C VAL A 75 13.91 -10.92 13.04
N VAL A 76 13.55 -10.06 12.09
CA VAL A 76 14.24 -8.79 11.82
C VAL A 76 13.89 -7.72 12.85
N LEU A 77 12.60 -7.54 13.18
CA LEU A 77 12.15 -6.50 14.12
C LEU A 77 12.30 -6.91 15.58
N ARG A 78 12.27 -8.22 15.88
CA ARG A 78 12.32 -8.78 17.24
C ARG A 78 11.32 -8.09 18.17
N SER A 79 11.79 -7.46 19.26
CA SER A 79 10.96 -6.74 20.23
C SER A 79 10.20 -5.54 19.66
N ARG A 80 10.58 -5.04 18.47
CA ARG A 80 9.88 -3.95 17.78
C ARG A 80 8.73 -4.44 16.90
N TYR A 81 8.50 -5.75 16.81
CA TYR A 81 7.42 -6.30 16.00
C TYR A 81 6.06 -6.02 16.67
N SER A 82 5.18 -5.33 15.94
CA SER A 82 3.82 -5.07 16.41
C SER A 82 2.96 -6.31 16.26
N THR A 83 2.33 -6.77 17.36
CA THR A 83 1.37 -7.89 17.35
C THR A 83 0.20 -7.65 16.39
N PHE A 84 -0.13 -6.39 16.09
CA PHE A 84 -1.16 -6.04 15.10
C PHE A 84 -0.79 -6.51 13.68
N ASN A 85 0.50 -6.61 13.35
CA ASN A 85 0.96 -7.13 12.06
C ASN A 85 0.67 -8.63 11.90
N LEU A 86 0.35 -9.37 12.97
CA LEU A 86 -0.12 -10.76 12.82
C LEU A 86 -1.44 -10.87 12.05
N LEU A 87 -2.22 -9.79 11.95
CA LEU A 87 -3.41 -9.76 11.12
C LEU A 87 -3.08 -9.84 9.61
N GLN A 88 -1.80 -9.75 9.24
CA GLN A 88 -1.32 -10.10 7.90
C GLN A 88 -1.53 -11.57 7.55
N ILE A 89 -1.61 -12.48 8.54
CA ILE A 89 -1.86 -13.90 8.32
C ILE A 89 -3.25 -14.13 7.68
N PRO A 90 -4.38 -13.75 8.31
CA PRO A 90 -5.70 -13.92 7.69
C PRO A 90 -5.84 -13.11 6.39
N ILE A 91 -5.24 -11.92 6.32
CA ILE A 91 -5.20 -11.13 5.07
C ILE A 91 -4.47 -11.88 3.96
N GLY A 92 -3.37 -12.56 4.29
CA GLY A 92 -2.60 -13.38 3.36
C GLY A 92 -3.44 -14.52 2.77
N PHE A 93 -4.23 -15.21 3.59
CA PHE A 93 -5.18 -16.24 3.11
C PHE A 93 -6.22 -15.67 2.16
N ILE A 94 -6.83 -14.53 2.49
CA ILE A 94 -7.80 -13.86 1.61
C ILE A 94 -7.14 -13.49 0.28
N PHE A 95 -5.91 -12.98 0.31
CA PHE A 95 -5.16 -12.63 -0.89
C PHE A 95 -4.89 -13.85 -1.77
N GLY A 96 -4.44 -14.96 -1.16
CA GLY A 96 -4.24 -16.23 -1.86
C GLY A 96 -5.52 -16.73 -2.52
N ALA A 97 -6.64 -16.71 -1.81
CA ALA A 97 -7.94 -17.09 -2.36
C ALA A 97 -8.36 -16.19 -3.54
N PHE A 98 -8.09 -14.88 -3.47
CA PHE A 98 -8.33 -13.98 -4.60
C PHE A 98 -7.43 -14.25 -5.80
N ILE A 99 -6.18 -14.68 -5.59
CA ILE A 99 -5.30 -15.09 -6.69
C ILE A 99 -5.88 -16.30 -7.39
N ASP A 100 -6.26 -17.34 -6.64
CA ASP A 100 -6.84 -18.56 -7.22
C ASP A 100 -8.16 -18.28 -7.92
N LEU A 101 -9.04 -17.48 -7.30
CA LEU A 101 -10.29 -17.03 -7.92
C LEU A 101 -10.01 -16.27 -9.21
N SER A 102 -9.03 -15.35 -9.23
CA SER A 102 -8.69 -14.58 -10.43
C SER A 102 -8.10 -15.45 -11.53
N MET A 103 -7.24 -16.41 -11.16
CA MET A 103 -6.69 -17.40 -12.09
C MET A 103 -7.79 -18.27 -12.70
N HIS A 104 -8.82 -18.61 -11.93
CA HIS A 104 -10.00 -19.33 -12.40
C HIS A 104 -10.87 -18.46 -13.32
N LEU A 105 -11.17 -17.22 -12.93
CA LEU A 105 -12.00 -16.28 -13.71
C LEU A 105 -11.40 -15.94 -15.08
N ILE A 106 -10.09 -15.77 -15.14
CA ILE A 106 -9.40 -15.53 -16.43
C ILE A 106 -9.38 -16.81 -17.26
N GLY A 107 -9.34 -17.98 -16.62
CA GLY A 107 -9.25 -19.26 -17.29
C GLY A 107 -7.90 -19.49 -17.96
N ASN A 108 -7.76 -20.61 -18.66
CA ASN A 108 -6.52 -20.94 -19.36
C ASN A 108 -6.42 -20.25 -20.71
N VAL A 109 -6.16 -18.95 -20.68
CA VAL A 109 -6.00 -18.17 -21.91
C VAL A 109 -4.60 -18.37 -22.46
N GLN A 110 -4.51 -18.92 -23.68
CA GLN A 110 -3.28 -18.91 -24.46
C GLN A 110 -3.34 -17.75 -25.45
N MET A 111 -2.38 -16.83 -25.34
CA MET A 111 -2.32 -15.67 -26.23
C MET A 111 -1.85 -16.09 -27.63
N PRO A 112 -2.58 -15.74 -28.70
CA PRO A 112 -2.26 -16.22 -30.05
C PRO A 112 -1.01 -15.55 -30.64
N ASN A 113 -0.61 -14.39 -30.12
CA ASN A 113 0.60 -13.71 -30.51
C ASN A 113 1.18 -12.88 -29.37
N TRP A 114 2.45 -12.50 -29.52
CA TRP A 114 3.17 -11.73 -28.51
C TRP A 114 2.55 -10.36 -28.24
N PHE A 115 1.96 -9.70 -29.24
CA PHE A 115 1.36 -8.38 -29.06
C PHE A 115 0.14 -8.41 -28.13
N LEU A 116 -0.77 -9.37 -28.32
CA LEU A 116 -1.92 -9.56 -27.42
C LEU A 116 -1.45 -9.94 -26.01
N ALA A 117 -0.40 -10.77 -25.90
CA ALA A 117 0.22 -11.09 -24.62
C ALA A 117 0.79 -9.84 -23.92
N ALA A 118 1.47 -8.98 -24.66
CA ALA A 118 2.00 -7.72 -24.13
C ALA A 118 0.87 -6.79 -23.68
N MET A 119 -0.23 -6.69 -24.43
CA MET A 119 -1.40 -5.90 -24.06
C MET A 119 -2.10 -6.43 -22.79
N LEU A 120 -2.26 -7.74 -22.66
CA LEU A 120 -2.85 -8.34 -21.46
C LEU A 120 -1.93 -8.16 -20.24
N SER A 121 -0.62 -8.32 -20.43
CA SER A 121 0.37 -8.06 -19.37
C SER A 121 0.37 -6.59 -18.96
N LEU A 122 0.33 -5.66 -19.92
CA LEU A 122 0.24 -4.23 -19.67
C LEU A 122 -1.00 -3.88 -18.86
N PHE A 123 -2.16 -4.39 -19.28
CA PHE A 123 -3.42 -4.22 -18.57
C PHE A 123 -3.35 -4.80 -17.15
N GLY A 124 -2.81 -6.01 -16.99
CA GLY A 124 -2.64 -6.63 -15.69
C GLY A 124 -1.76 -5.81 -14.75
N ASN A 125 -0.65 -5.27 -15.25
CA ASN A 125 0.23 -4.37 -14.48
C ASN A 125 -0.48 -3.09 -14.06
N LEU A 126 -1.33 -2.51 -14.92
CA LEU A 126 -2.11 -1.32 -14.59
C LEU A 126 -3.14 -1.60 -13.49
N ILE A 127 -3.90 -2.69 -13.61
CA ILE A 127 -4.89 -3.09 -12.60
C ILE A 127 -4.23 -3.44 -11.27
N LEU A 128 -3.09 -4.12 -11.31
CA LEU A 128 -2.29 -4.41 -10.11
C LEU A 128 -1.83 -3.12 -9.43
N ALA A 129 -1.29 -2.16 -10.19
CA ALA A 129 -0.87 -0.87 -9.65
C ALA A 129 -2.05 -0.10 -9.04
N LEU A 130 -3.21 -0.11 -9.68
CA LEU A 130 -4.45 0.49 -9.15
C LEU A 130 -4.85 -0.16 -7.81
N GLY A 131 -4.90 -1.49 -7.77
CA GLY A 131 -5.21 -2.23 -6.55
C GLY A 131 -4.23 -1.92 -5.42
N THR A 132 -2.94 -1.82 -5.73
CA THR A 132 -1.88 -1.46 -4.78
C THR A 132 -2.07 -0.05 -4.22
N VAL A 133 -2.35 0.95 -5.07
CA VAL A 133 -2.62 2.33 -4.61
C VAL A 133 -3.86 2.41 -3.71
N ILE A 134 -4.93 1.67 -4.04
CA ILE A 134 -6.14 1.61 -3.20
C ILE A 134 -5.82 0.99 -1.83
N GLN A 135 -5.03 -0.10 -1.80
CA GLN A 135 -4.60 -0.74 -0.55
C GLN A 135 -3.78 0.22 0.31
N ILE A 136 -2.80 0.94 -0.27
CA ILE A 136 -2.00 1.94 0.46
C ILE A 136 -2.90 3.04 1.03
N ARG A 137 -3.83 3.57 0.23
CA ARG A 137 -4.77 4.62 0.64
C ARG A 137 -5.79 4.19 1.67
N SER A 138 -6.03 2.88 1.83
CA SER A 138 -6.88 2.36 2.89
C SER A 138 -6.33 2.71 4.30
N LYS A 139 -5.03 3.01 4.42
CA LYS A 139 -4.36 3.30 5.71
C LYS A 139 -4.65 2.21 6.75
N THR A 140 -4.62 0.96 6.30
CA THR A 140 -4.81 -0.24 7.13
C THR A 140 -3.49 -0.98 7.30
N ILE A 141 -3.48 -2.30 7.14
CA ILE A 141 -2.32 -3.16 7.31
C ILE A 141 -1.59 -3.26 5.98
N VAL A 142 -0.25 -3.17 6.06
CA VAL A 142 0.64 -3.35 4.92
C VAL A 142 0.68 -4.83 4.53
N GLN A 143 0.73 -5.14 3.23
CA GLN A 143 0.86 -6.52 2.77
C GLN A 143 2.17 -7.15 3.27
N PRO A 144 2.21 -8.48 3.58
CA PRO A 144 3.39 -9.15 4.12
C PRO A 144 4.69 -8.83 3.38
N GLY A 145 4.68 -8.92 2.05
CA GLY A 145 5.87 -8.68 1.22
C GLY A 145 6.37 -7.24 1.29
N GLU A 146 5.48 -6.25 1.29
CA GLU A 146 5.86 -4.84 1.47
C GLU A 146 6.39 -4.59 2.89
N GLY A 147 5.72 -5.16 3.89
CA GLY A 147 6.12 -5.04 5.28
C GLY A 147 7.51 -5.64 5.54
N PHE A 148 7.86 -6.74 4.88
CA PHE A 148 9.18 -7.35 4.96
C PHE A 148 10.26 -6.44 4.34
N VAL A 149 9.98 -5.85 3.17
CA VAL A 149 10.90 -4.88 2.54
C VAL A 149 11.12 -3.67 3.44
N ILE A 150 10.06 -3.14 4.07
CA ILE A 150 10.15 -2.01 5.03
C ILE A 150 11.00 -2.41 6.24
N ALA A 151 10.81 -3.62 6.77
CA ALA A 151 11.56 -4.14 7.91
C ALA A 151 13.06 -4.18 7.63
N ILE A 152 13.46 -4.73 6.47
CA ILE A 152 14.86 -4.81 6.07
C ILE A 152 15.42 -3.43 5.74
N ALA A 153 14.66 -2.58 5.05
CA ALA A 153 15.07 -1.20 4.75
C ALA A 153 15.40 -0.41 6.02
N ALA A 154 14.57 -0.56 7.06
CA ALA A 154 14.80 0.06 8.37
C ALA A 154 16.04 -0.51 9.09
N LEU A 155 16.34 -1.80 8.94
CA LEU A 155 17.53 -2.42 9.51
C LEU A 155 18.83 -1.93 8.84
N VAL A 156 18.84 -1.89 7.49
CA VAL A 156 20.02 -1.56 6.68
C VAL A 156 20.15 -0.04 6.45
N LYS A 157 19.18 0.76 6.91
CA LYS A 157 19.12 2.22 6.70
C LYS A 157 19.13 2.61 5.21
N SER A 158 18.45 1.81 4.39
CA SER A 158 18.27 2.05 2.95
C SER A 158 16.90 2.64 2.64
N SER A 159 16.74 3.24 1.46
CA SER A 159 15.42 3.63 0.96
C SER A 159 14.53 2.42 0.69
N PHE A 160 13.22 2.58 0.87
CA PHE A 160 12.23 1.54 0.55
C PHE A 160 12.29 1.11 -0.91
N GLY A 161 12.42 2.07 -1.84
CA GLY A 161 12.49 1.78 -3.28
C GLY A 161 13.70 0.92 -3.65
N SER A 162 14.89 1.27 -3.16
CA SER A 162 16.11 0.48 -3.39
C SER A 162 16.01 -0.93 -2.80
N MET A 163 15.46 -1.05 -1.58
CA MET A 163 15.29 -2.34 -0.93
C MET A 163 14.24 -3.21 -1.63
N LYS A 164 13.20 -2.58 -2.19
CA LYS A 164 12.17 -3.28 -2.97
C LYS A 164 12.77 -3.91 -4.22
N ILE A 165 13.60 -3.18 -4.95
CA ILE A 165 14.31 -3.69 -6.13
C ILE A 165 15.23 -4.86 -5.73
N ALA A 166 16.00 -4.72 -4.64
CA ALA A 166 16.87 -5.79 -4.16
C ALA A 166 16.09 -7.07 -3.79
N ASN A 167 14.97 -6.91 -3.08
CA ASN A 167 14.07 -8.02 -2.75
C ASN A 167 13.51 -8.70 -4.01
N ASP A 168 13.06 -7.92 -4.99
CA ASP A 168 12.44 -8.43 -6.20
C ASP A 168 13.46 -9.17 -7.09
N ILE A 169 14.69 -8.68 -7.17
CA ILE A 169 15.81 -9.40 -7.80
C ILE A 169 16.10 -10.71 -7.06
N SER A 170 16.15 -10.68 -5.73
CA SER A 170 16.43 -11.87 -4.90
C SER A 170 15.36 -12.95 -5.09
N LEU A 171 14.07 -12.57 -5.07
CA LEU A 171 12.97 -13.50 -5.30
C LEU A 171 13.01 -14.08 -6.72
N THR A 172 13.26 -13.24 -7.72
CA THR A 172 13.38 -13.69 -9.12
C THR A 172 14.55 -14.67 -9.29
N ALA A 173 15.68 -14.41 -8.63
CA ALA A 173 16.84 -15.30 -8.65
C ALA A 173 16.55 -16.64 -7.95
N VAL A 174 15.88 -16.62 -6.79
CA VAL A 174 15.45 -17.84 -6.08
C VAL A 174 14.48 -18.65 -6.95
N ALA A 175 13.50 -18.00 -7.56
CA ALA A 175 12.57 -18.65 -8.48
C ALA A 175 13.28 -19.27 -9.69
N ALA A 176 14.25 -18.56 -10.29
CA ALA A 176 15.04 -19.10 -11.39
C ALA A 176 15.85 -20.33 -10.97
N LEU A 177 16.47 -20.30 -9.79
CA LEU A 177 17.23 -21.43 -9.26
C LEU A 177 16.31 -22.63 -9.00
N MET A 178 15.16 -22.42 -8.35
CA MET A 178 14.16 -23.47 -8.13
C MET A 178 13.71 -24.10 -9.45
N ALA A 179 13.41 -23.27 -10.46
CA ALA A 179 12.94 -23.75 -11.76
C ALA A 179 14.01 -24.58 -12.49
N LEU A 180 15.27 -24.11 -12.49
CA LEU A 180 16.37 -24.79 -13.17
C LEU A 180 16.75 -26.12 -12.50
N LEU A 181 16.71 -26.19 -11.16
CA LEU A 181 17.06 -27.42 -10.43
C LEU A 181 15.99 -28.50 -10.57
N GLU A 182 14.71 -28.14 -10.49
CA GLU A 182 13.61 -29.12 -10.45
C GLU A 182 13.01 -29.43 -11.82
N MET A 183 12.98 -28.46 -12.74
CA MET A 183 12.33 -28.59 -14.06
C MET A 183 13.30 -28.49 -15.25
N GLY A 184 14.54 -28.06 -15.02
CA GLY A 184 15.54 -27.88 -16.09
C GLY A 184 15.27 -26.70 -17.05
N HIS A 185 14.22 -25.92 -16.82
CA HIS A 185 13.87 -24.75 -17.63
C HIS A 185 13.19 -23.66 -16.78
N LEU A 186 13.22 -22.41 -17.24
CA LEU A 186 12.60 -21.29 -16.53
C LEU A 186 11.09 -21.28 -16.75
N ILE A 187 10.33 -21.12 -15.67
CA ILE A 187 8.88 -20.89 -15.70
C ILE A 187 8.54 -19.60 -14.96
N GLY A 188 7.59 -18.82 -15.51
CA GLY A 188 7.14 -17.58 -14.88
C GLY A 188 8.11 -16.40 -14.90
N ILE A 189 9.35 -16.60 -15.36
CA ILE A 189 10.38 -15.55 -15.47
C ILE A 189 10.71 -15.35 -16.94
N ARG A 190 10.33 -14.18 -17.46
CA ARG A 190 10.46 -13.81 -18.86
C ARG A 190 10.54 -12.28 -19.00
N GLU A 191 10.57 -11.77 -20.22
CA GLU A 191 10.65 -10.33 -20.52
C GLU A 191 9.54 -9.50 -19.84
N GLY A 192 8.35 -10.07 -19.68
CA GLY A 192 7.23 -9.44 -18.99
C GLY A 192 7.45 -9.29 -17.48
N THR A 193 8.27 -10.13 -16.85
CA THR A 193 8.64 -9.97 -15.43
C THR A 193 9.52 -8.75 -15.22
N LEU A 194 10.50 -8.55 -16.11
CA LEU A 194 11.32 -7.34 -16.09
C LEU A 194 10.49 -6.09 -16.40
N ALA A 195 9.58 -6.17 -17.37
CA ALA A 195 8.64 -5.09 -17.66
C ALA A 195 7.77 -4.77 -16.44
N SER A 196 7.16 -5.78 -15.81
CA SER A 196 6.36 -5.62 -14.59
C SER A 196 7.13 -4.92 -13.46
N ALA A 197 8.40 -5.27 -13.23
CA ALA A 197 9.24 -4.65 -12.21
C ALA A 197 9.32 -3.12 -12.35
N LEU A 198 9.39 -2.63 -13.60
CA LEU A 198 9.46 -1.19 -13.90
C LEU A 198 8.07 -0.54 -13.93
N MET A 199 7.10 -1.20 -14.56
CA MET A 199 5.80 -0.61 -14.88
C MET A 199 4.90 -0.46 -13.65
N ILE A 200 4.91 -1.42 -12.73
CA ILE A 200 4.03 -1.39 -11.54
C ILE A 200 4.32 -0.12 -10.71
N GLY A 201 5.59 0.20 -10.48
CA GLY A 201 6.00 1.39 -9.73
C GLY A 201 5.63 2.69 -10.46
N LEU A 202 5.85 2.75 -11.77
CA LEU A 202 5.50 3.92 -12.58
C LEU A 202 3.99 4.17 -12.61
N PHE A 203 3.19 3.12 -12.81
CA PHE A 203 1.74 3.20 -12.79
C PHE A 203 1.21 3.57 -11.41
N ALA A 204 1.74 2.99 -10.34
CA ALA A 204 1.32 3.35 -8.99
C ALA A 204 1.54 4.84 -8.72
N LYS A 205 2.71 5.38 -9.12
CA LYS A 205 3.00 6.81 -9.01
C LYS A 205 2.04 7.66 -9.85
N TRP A 206 1.79 7.27 -11.10
CA TRP A 206 0.89 8.00 -12.00
C TRP A 206 -0.56 8.02 -11.50
N ILE A 207 -1.08 6.86 -11.06
CA ILE A 207 -2.42 6.72 -10.49
C ILE A 207 -2.55 7.57 -9.22
N ASP A 208 -1.57 7.52 -8.32
CA ASP A 208 -1.62 8.29 -7.08
C ASP A 208 -1.65 9.80 -7.37
N GLN A 209 -0.84 10.29 -8.33
CA GLN A 209 -0.87 11.68 -8.77
C GLN A 209 -2.23 12.06 -9.38
N LEU A 210 -2.83 11.21 -10.20
CA LEU A 210 -4.12 11.46 -10.82
C LEU A 210 -5.23 11.60 -9.77
N ILE A 211 -5.24 10.72 -8.76
CA ILE A 211 -6.22 10.79 -7.67
C ILE A 211 -6.00 12.05 -6.82
N ASN A 212 -4.75 12.40 -6.50
CA ASN A 212 -4.44 13.62 -5.73
C ASN A 212 -4.84 14.90 -6.48
N ARG A 213 -4.59 14.98 -7.79
CA ARG A 213 -5.05 16.11 -8.62
C ARG A 213 -6.57 16.28 -8.60
N ARG A 214 -7.32 15.18 -8.60
CA ARG A 214 -8.78 15.22 -8.49
C ARG A 214 -9.26 15.63 -7.10
N ALA A 215 -8.59 15.18 -6.04
CA ALA A 215 -8.93 15.55 -4.66
C ALA A 215 -8.74 17.05 -4.39
N VAL A 216 -7.70 17.67 -4.96
CA VAL A 216 -7.48 19.12 -4.87
C VAL A 216 -8.56 19.91 -5.63
N LYS A 217 -9.07 19.37 -6.74
CA LYS A 217 -10.12 20.04 -7.54
C LYS A 217 -11.53 19.93 -6.96
N VAL A 218 -11.75 19.07 -5.96
CA VAL A 218 -13.07 18.80 -5.34
C VAL A 218 -13.23 19.47 -3.97
N GLN A 219 -12.24 20.23 -3.48
CA GLN A 219 -12.48 21.14 -2.35
C GLN A 219 -13.47 22.23 -2.81
N PRO A 220 -14.64 22.39 -2.16
CA PRO A 220 -15.53 23.50 -2.44
C PRO A 220 -14.77 24.80 -2.16
N ALA A 221 -14.99 25.83 -2.98
CA ALA A 221 -14.56 27.18 -2.62
C ALA A 221 -15.01 27.47 -1.19
N GLU A 222 -14.05 27.76 -0.29
CA GLU A 222 -14.39 28.25 1.04
C GLU A 222 -15.34 29.44 0.85
N PRO A 223 -16.49 29.49 1.54
CA PRO A 223 -17.32 30.67 1.52
C PRO A 223 -16.45 31.83 1.98
N HIS A 224 -16.35 32.86 1.14
CA HIS A 224 -15.67 34.10 1.46
C HIS A 224 -16.27 34.62 2.77
N GLU A 225 -15.56 34.45 3.89
CA GLU A 225 -15.92 35.15 5.12
C GLU A 225 -15.79 36.63 4.81
N VAL A 226 -16.94 37.32 4.80
CA VAL A 226 -16.99 38.78 4.75
C VAL A 226 -16.33 39.25 6.04
N PRO A 227 -15.25 40.05 5.99
CA PRO A 227 -14.62 40.55 7.20
C PRO A 227 -15.63 41.36 8.01
N LEU A 228 -15.99 40.84 9.18
CA LEU A 228 -16.69 41.59 10.23
C LEU A 228 -15.66 42.48 10.92
N ASP A 229 -15.23 43.53 10.24
CA ASP A 229 -14.46 44.62 10.84
C ASP A 229 -15.05 45.96 10.42
N THR A 230 -16.25 46.21 10.94
CA THR A 230 -16.76 47.56 11.21
C THR A 230 -17.16 47.63 12.67
N ALA A 231 -16.19 47.45 13.56
CA ALA A 231 -16.31 47.91 14.93
C ALA A 231 -16.43 49.44 14.91
N VAL A 232 -17.64 49.92 15.19
CA VAL A 232 -17.96 51.32 15.51
C VAL A 232 -17.03 51.77 16.66
N PRO A 233 -16.33 52.91 16.57
CA PRO A 233 -15.53 53.39 17.68
C PRO A 233 -16.47 53.91 18.78
N THR A 234 -16.63 53.14 19.85
CA THR A 234 -17.21 53.64 21.10
C THR A 234 -16.15 54.46 21.82
N GLY A 235 -16.20 55.78 21.63
CA GLY A 235 -15.42 56.73 22.42
C GLY A 235 -15.91 56.72 23.87
N ILE A 236 -15.15 56.10 24.76
CA ILE A 236 -15.20 56.35 26.21
C ILE A 236 -13.75 56.39 26.71
N GLU A 237 -13.34 57.57 27.16
CA GLU A 237 -12.04 57.85 27.78
C GLU A 237 -11.82 57.02 29.05
N LYS A 238 -10.58 56.55 29.26
CA LYS A 238 -10.11 55.99 30.53
C LYS A 238 -9.79 57.12 31.52
N PRO A 239 -10.19 57.05 32.80
CA PRO A 239 -9.66 57.94 33.83
C PRO A 239 -8.24 57.54 34.22
N ALA A 240 -7.38 58.53 34.43
CA ALA A 240 -6.00 58.39 34.87
C ALA A 240 -5.89 57.95 36.34
N GLU A 241 -5.15 56.87 36.60
CA GLU A 241 -4.66 56.51 37.94
C GLU A 241 -3.45 57.39 38.27
N VAL A 242 -3.66 58.36 39.17
CA VAL A 242 -2.59 59.17 39.75
C VAL A 242 -2.07 58.48 41.01
N SER A 243 -0.80 58.09 40.96
CA SER A 243 0.03 57.61 42.06
C SER A 243 0.03 58.59 43.24
N MET A 244 -0.54 58.19 44.39
CA MET A 244 -0.37 58.87 45.67
C MET A 244 0.76 58.22 46.47
N THR A 245 1.95 58.81 46.37
CA THR A 245 3.06 58.60 47.29
C THR A 245 3.49 59.96 47.79
N GLU A 246 2.81 60.51 48.81
CA GLU A 246 3.25 61.64 49.67
C GLU A 246 2.06 62.11 50.53
N ALA A 247 1.95 61.59 51.76
CA ALA A 247 1.26 62.23 52.91
C ALA A 247 1.23 61.27 54.11
N LYS A 248 2.40 60.91 54.64
CA LYS A 248 2.53 60.39 56.02
C LYS A 248 3.77 60.99 56.67
N GLN A 249 3.78 62.31 56.82
CA GLN A 249 4.75 62.99 57.69
C GLN A 249 4.26 64.37 58.13
N GLU A 250 3.03 64.49 58.63
CA GLU A 250 2.62 65.63 59.46
C GLU A 250 1.38 65.28 60.29
N ALA A 251 1.58 64.44 61.31
CA ALA A 251 0.65 64.25 62.43
C ALA A 251 1.45 63.78 63.65
N ALA A 252 2.44 64.60 64.02
CA ALA A 252 3.17 64.55 65.27
C ALA A 252 3.62 65.99 65.61
N SER A 253 2.64 66.87 65.82
CA SER A 253 2.68 68.04 66.71
C SER A 253 1.28 68.59 66.89
#